data_AF-A0A7R9E215-F1
#
_entry.id   AF-A0A7R9E215-F1
#
_cell.length_a   1.000
_cell.length_b   1.000
_cell.length_c   1.000
_cell.angle_alpha   90.00
_cell.angle_beta   90.00
_cell.angle_gamma   90.00
#
_symmetry.space_group_name_H-M   'P 1'
#
loop_
_entity.id
_entity.type
_entity.pdbx_description
1 polymer ?
#
loop_
_entity_poly.entity_id
_entity_poly.type
_entity_poly.pdbx_seq_one_letter_code
_entity_poly.pdbx_strand_id
1 'polypeptide(L)'
;MTTEFDPVVSPQLASTAQLCPPSLHRWLHWSTSIEKLSHQEEVIDTTTEDKQITKDVIARVNAQLEQQTQGRLFAVIHAGGKQFKVTPEDIIIIEGYWPPLFGDIITLDKVLLVGASDFTLIGRPILSPELVCVTATVIEKSLSHIKTHFRKKRRKQYMRINFHRTPFTMLRINSIDLKGCVNQKKDVEGIAGRIF
;
A
#
# COMPACT_ATOMS: atom_id res chain seq x y z
N MET A 1 -29.59 12.08 -58.59
CA MET A 1 -30.07 10.74 -58.98
C MET A 1 -29.84 9.82 -57.80
N THR A 2 -30.90 9.61 -57.05
CA THR A 2 -31.06 8.68 -55.93
C THR A 2 -31.23 7.26 -56.44
N THR A 3 -30.61 6.28 -55.80
CA THR A 3 -31.05 4.86 -55.69
C THR A 3 -30.12 4.20 -54.66
N GLU A 4 -30.51 4.08 -53.39
CA GLU A 4 -31.42 3.08 -52.81
C GLU A 4 -30.73 1.76 -52.49
N PHE A 5 -30.63 1.54 -51.16
CA PHE A 5 -30.49 0.27 -50.47
C PHE A 5 -31.67 -0.64 -50.82
N ASP A 6 -31.43 -1.95 -50.89
CA ASP A 6 -32.45 -2.93 -50.51
C ASP A 6 -31.84 -4.18 -49.83
N PRO A 7 -32.45 -4.68 -48.73
CA PRO A 7 -32.04 -5.87 -48.01
C PRO A 7 -32.79 -7.12 -48.48
N VAL A 8 -32.12 -8.28 -48.49
CA VAL A 8 -32.75 -9.57 -48.82
C VAL A 8 -33.33 -10.22 -47.57
N VAL A 9 -34.64 -10.48 -47.62
CA VAL A 9 -35.44 -11.29 -46.69
C VAL A 9 -35.62 -12.71 -47.24
N SER A 10 -35.56 -13.67 -46.30
CA SER A 10 -36.03 -15.08 -46.15
C SER A 10 -36.84 -15.78 -47.26
N PRO A 11 -36.87 -17.15 -47.35
CA PRO A 11 -37.82 -17.94 -46.54
C PRO A 11 -37.48 -19.43 -46.18
N GLN A 12 -38.05 -19.87 -45.04
CA GLN A 12 -38.80 -21.11 -44.72
C GLN A 12 -38.28 -22.56 -44.89
N LEU A 13 -38.20 -23.24 -43.72
CA LEU A 13 -38.65 -24.59 -43.30
C LEU A 13 -38.98 -25.72 -44.32
N ALA A 14 -38.28 -26.85 -44.15
CA ALA A 14 -38.80 -28.23 -44.28
C ALA A 14 -38.02 -29.11 -43.25
N SER A 15 -38.60 -29.78 -42.25
CA SER A 15 -39.54 -30.91 -42.25
C SER A 15 -38.97 -32.20 -42.88
N THR A 16 -38.20 -32.98 -42.11
CA THR A 16 -38.25 -34.45 -42.17
C THR A 16 -37.93 -35.02 -40.78
N ALA A 17 -38.93 -35.64 -40.15
CA ALA A 17 -38.77 -36.45 -38.96
C ALA A 17 -38.20 -37.82 -39.34
N GLN A 18 -37.08 -38.23 -38.74
CA GLN A 18 -36.56 -39.58 -38.82
C GLN A 18 -36.31 -40.11 -37.38
N LEU A 19 -37.32 -40.87 -36.93
CA LEU A 19 -37.28 -42.07 -36.09
C LEU A 19 -36.01 -42.33 -35.25
N CYS A 20 -36.17 -42.24 -33.93
CA CYS A 20 -35.27 -42.83 -32.94
C CYS A 20 -35.38 -44.36 -32.91
N PRO A 21 -34.28 -45.10 -32.67
CA PRO A 21 -34.32 -46.35 -31.95
C PRO A 21 -33.92 -46.16 -30.47
N PRO A 22 -34.58 -46.82 -29.51
CA PRO A 22 -34.18 -46.83 -28.11
C PRO A 22 -33.22 -47.99 -27.87
N SER A 23 -32.00 -47.70 -27.41
CA SER A 23 -31.18 -48.74 -26.76
C SER A 23 -30.38 -48.14 -25.62
N LEU A 24 -30.87 -48.45 -24.42
CA LEU A 24 -30.25 -48.25 -23.13
C LEU A 24 -28.77 -48.65 -23.14
N HIS A 25 -27.88 -47.68 -22.99
CA HIS A 25 -26.70 -47.83 -22.14
C HIS A 25 -26.30 -46.45 -21.59
N ARG A 26 -26.90 -46.13 -20.44
CA ARG A 26 -26.23 -45.50 -19.28
C ARG A 26 -25.24 -44.37 -19.61
N TRP A 27 -25.77 -43.15 -19.75
CA TRP A 27 -24.98 -41.93 -19.53
C TRP A 27 -25.63 -41.10 -18.40
N LEU A 28 -25.54 -41.67 -17.21
CA LEU A 28 -25.64 -41.03 -15.89
C LEU A 28 -24.21 -41.14 -15.35
N HIS A 29 -23.44 -40.13 -14.96
CA HIS A 29 -23.66 -38.72 -14.66
C HIS A 29 -22.38 -38.00 -15.09
N TRP A 30 -22.47 -36.79 -15.63
CA TRP A 30 -21.35 -35.86 -15.50
C TRP A 30 -21.25 -35.56 -14.00
N SER A 31 -20.37 -36.28 -13.31
CA SER A 31 -20.03 -35.93 -11.94
C SER A 31 -19.23 -34.65 -12.00
N THR A 32 -19.88 -33.49 -11.91
CA THR A 32 -19.24 -32.34 -11.28
C THR A 32 -19.17 -32.59 -9.79
N SER A 33 -18.31 -33.51 -9.39
CA SER A 33 -17.60 -33.33 -8.13
C SER A 33 -16.61 -32.21 -8.38
N ILE A 34 -17.08 -30.97 -8.26
CA ILE A 34 -16.19 -29.88 -7.86
C ILE A 34 -15.79 -30.27 -6.44
N GLU A 35 -14.71 -31.05 -6.31
CA GLU A 35 -14.12 -31.32 -5.01
C GLU A 35 -13.85 -29.95 -4.38
N LYS A 36 -14.43 -29.71 -3.20
CA LYS A 36 -14.13 -28.52 -2.40
C LYS A 36 -12.61 -28.43 -2.32
N LEU A 37 -12.03 -27.34 -2.85
CA LEU A 37 -10.59 -27.05 -2.73
C LEU A 37 -10.17 -27.32 -1.27
N SER A 38 -9.27 -28.26 -1.08
CA SER A 38 -8.92 -28.93 0.19
C SER A 38 -8.39 -28.03 1.31
N HIS A 39 -8.30 -26.73 1.09
CA HIS A 39 -7.65 -25.77 1.98
C HIS A 39 -8.48 -24.52 2.27
N GLN A 40 -9.79 -24.55 2.05
CA GLN A 40 -10.66 -23.50 2.57
C GLN A 40 -10.88 -23.73 4.07
N GLU A 41 -9.91 -23.32 4.89
CA GLU A 41 -10.08 -23.16 6.33
C GLU A 41 -11.02 -21.98 6.60
N GLU A 42 -12.02 -22.20 7.45
CA GLU A 42 -12.94 -21.16 7.88
C GLU A 42 -12.20 -20.14 8.75
N VAL A 43 -12.43 -18.85 8.52
CA VAL A 43 -11.89 -17.77 9.36
C VAL A 43 -12.59 -17.84 10.71
N ILE A 44 -11.90 -18.33 11.74
CA ILE A 44 -12.42 -18.42 13.10
C ILE A 44 -12.54 -17.01 13.69
N ASP A 45 -13.72 -16.67 14.22
CA ASP A 45 -13.95 -15.41 14.93
C ASP A 45 -13.10 -15.33 16.21
N THR A 46 -12.61 -14.14 16.55
CA THR A 46 -11.78 -13.94 17.75
C THR A 46 -12.52 -14.34 19.04
N THR A 47 -11.93 -15.26 19.81
CA THR A 47 -12.48 -15.74 21.08
C THR A 47 -12.32 -14.68 22.18
N THR A 48 -13.08 -14.79 23.26
CA THR A 48 -12.93 -13.91 24.44
C THR A 48 -11.53 -13.99 25.05
N GLU A 49 -10.91 -15.18 25.02
CA GLU A 49 -9.55 -15.44 25.48
C GLU A 49 -8.52 -14.66 24.64
N ASP A 50 -8.64 -14.69 23.31
CA ASP A 50 -7.78 -13.92 22.40
C ASP A 50 -7.84 -12.41 22.69
N LYS A 51 -9.04 -11.91 23.01
CA LYS A 51 -9.25 -10.50 23.39
C LYS A 51 -8.55 -10.17 24.71
N GLN A 52 -8.52 -11.09 25.68
CA GLN A 52 -7.80 -10.90 26.94
C GLN A 52 -6.29 -10.90 26.71
N ILE A 53 -5.76 -11.87 25.96
CA ILE A 53 -4.34 -11.94 25.59
C ILE A 53 -3.92 -10.65 24.87
N THR A 54 -4.72 -10.17 23.94
CA THR A 54 -4.44 -8.93 23.20
C THR A 54 -4.35 -7.73 24.15
N LYS A 55 -5.28 -7.60 25.10
CA LYS A 55 -5.27 -6.53 26.11
C LYS A 55 -4.03 -6.60 26.99
N ASP A 56 -3.64 -7.79 27.42
CA ASP A 56 -2.46 -8.00 28.27
C ASP A 56 -1.16 -7.65 27.55
N VAL A 57 -1.04 -8.04 26.27
CA VAL A 57 0.10 -7.68 25.43
C VAL A 57 0.19 -6.17 25.25
N ILE A 58 -0.93 -5.50 24.96
CA ILE A 58 -0.97 -4.03 24.83
C ILE A 58 -0.54 -3.36 26.15
N ALA A 59 -1.03 -3.85 27.29
CA ALA A 59 -0.66 -3.31 28.59
C ALA A 59 0.85 -3.44 28.87
N ARG A 60 1.46 -4.58 28.53
CA ARG A 60 2.91 -4.81 28.65
C ARG A 60 3.71 -3.84 27.77
N VAL A 61 3.30 -3.65 26.52
CA VAL A 61 3.96 -2.70 25.61
C VAL A 61 3.84 -1.27 26.14
N ASN A 62 2.66 -0.86 26.62
CA ASN A 62 2.47 0.47 27.21
C ASN A 62 3.36 0.68 28.44
N ALA A 63 3.45 -0.30 29.34
CA ALA A 63 4.34 -0.23 30.50
C ALA A 63 5.82 -0.11 30.09
N GLN A 64 6.24 -0.82 29.03
CA GLN A 64 7.60 -0.70 28.50
C GLN A 64 7.86 0.72 27.95
N LEU A 65 6.90 1.29 27.21
CA LEU A 65 6.99 2.64 26.65
C LEU A 65 7.11 3.71 27.75
N GLU A 66 6.34 3.59 28.83
CA GLU A 66 6.39 4.48 29.99
C GLU A 66 7.75 4.45 30.70
N GLN A 67 8.36 3.27 30.80
CA GLN A 67 9.66 3.07 31.43
C GLN A 67 10.85 3.49 30.55
N GLN A 68 10.61 3.80 29.27
CA GLN A 68 11.65 4.11 28.28
C GLN A 68 12.71 3.01 28.12
N THR A 69 12.33 1.75 28.39
CA THR A 69 13.21 0.58 28.26
C THR A 69 13.36 0.13 26.80
N GLN A 70 12.63 0.76 25.87
CA GLN A 70 12.80 0.56 24.45
C GLN A 70 14.21 1.00 24.01
N GLY A 71 14.98 0.07 23.43
CA GLY A 71 16.27 0.38 22.81
C GLY A 71 16.13 1.25 21.55
N ARG A 72 17.11 1.17 20.64
CA ARG A 72 17.09 1.96 19.40
C ARG A 72 15.87 1.61 18.54
N LEU A 73 15.03 2.60 18.24
CA LEU A 73 13.85 2.46 17.39
C LEU A 73 14.22 2.57 15.90
N PHE A 74 13.44 1.88 15.06
CA PHE A 74 13.43 2.10 13.62
C PHE A 74 11.99 2.31 13.14
N ALA A 75 11.83 3.01 12.03
CA ALA A 75 10.52 3.26 11.42
C ALA A 75 10.51 2.94 9.93
N VAL A 76 9.34 2.62 9.40
CA VAL A 76 9.08 2.61 7.95
C VAL A 76 8.19 3.80 7.62
N ILE A 77 8.74 4.74 6.87
CA ILE A 77 8.06 5.97 6.46
C ILE A 77 7.71 5.89 4.97
N HIS A 78 6.66 6.60 4.56
CA HIS A 78 6.32 6.76 3.15
C HIS A 78 6.49 8.22 2.72
N ALA A 79 7.44 8.45 1.82
CA ALA A 79 7.83 9.78 1.36
C ALA A 79 8.19 9.76 -0.12
N GLY A 80 7.80 10.79 -0.89
CA GLY A 80 8.10 10.86 -2.33
C GLY A 80 7.63 9.65 -3.15
N GLY A 81 6.53 9.00 -2.73
CA GLY A 81 5.98 7.81 -3.39
C GLY A 81 6.74 6.50 -3.12
N LYS A 82 7.75 6.50 -2.26
CA LYS A 82 8.52 5.31 -1.88
C LYS A 82 8.47 5.10 -0.36
N GLN A 83 8.76 3.88 0.07
CA GLN A 83 8.89 3.54 1.48
C GLN A 83 10.37 3.46 1.86
N PHE A 84 10.73 4.01 3.03
CA PHE A 84 12.09 4.00 3.55
C PHE A 84 12.09 3.38 4.95
N LYS A 85 12.99 2.43 5.19
CA LYS A 85 13.36 1.98 6.53
C LYS A 85 14.40 2.96 7.07
N VAL A 86 14.11 3.57 8.20
CA VAL A 86 14.97 4.60 8.80
C VAL A 86 15.21 4.34 10.28
N THR A 87 16.41 4.66 10.73
CA THR A 87 16.80 4.78 12.14
C THR A 87 17.12 6.25 12.44
N PRO A 88 17.16 6.67 13.71
CA PRO A 88 17.70 7.99 14.04
C PRO A 88 19.12 8.08 13.49
N GLU A 89 19.53 9.29 13.11
CA GLU A 89 20.84 9.51 12.50
C GLU A 89 21.05 8.80 11.15
N ASP A 90 20.00 8.58 10.36
CA ASP A 90 20.12 8.14 8.96
C ASP A 90 19.93 9.30 7.98
N ILE A 91 20.52 9.18 6.79
CA ILE A 91 20.29 10.10 5.67
C ILE A 91 19.45 9.39 4.61
N ILE A 92 18.36 10.02 4.20
CA ILE A 92 17.53 9.55 3.10
C ILE A 92 17.50 10.57 1.97
N ILE A 93 17.36 10.07 0.75
CA ILE A 93 17.27 10.90 -0.46
C ILE A 93 15.86 10.78 -1.01
N ILE A 94 15.22 11.91 -1.21
CA ILE A 94 13.91 11.96 -1.83
C ILE A 94 14.00 12.66 -3.17
N GLU A 95 13.61 11.94 -4.23
CA GLU A 95 13.56 12.44 -5.58
C GLU A 95 12.35 13.36 -5.77
N GLY A 96 12.52 14.42 -6.56
CA GLY A 96 11.48 15.38 -6.88
C GLY A 96 11.70 16.76 -6.27
N TYR A 97 10.83 17.68 -6.65
CA TYR A 97 10.78 19.00 -6.03
C TYR A 97 10.02 18.91 -4.70
N TRP A 98 10.63 19.41 -3.64
CA TRP A 98 10.04 19.42 -2.30
C TRP A 98 10.02 20.87 -1.77
N PRO A 99 8.90 21.36 -1.20
CA PRO A 99 8.76 22.75 -0.73
C PRO A 99 9.73 23.29 0.35
N PRO A 100 10.02 22.61 1.49
CA PRO A 100 10.85 23.12 2.59
C PRO A 100 12.24 23.55 2.16
N LEU A 101 12.78 24.51 2.89
CA LEU A 101 14.08 25.11 2.65
C LEU A 101 15.19 24.27 3.28
N PHE A 102 16.43 24.60 2.93
CA PHE A 102 17.60 24.03 3.56
C PHE A 102 17.61 24.39 5.06
N GLY A 103 17.86 23.41 5.93
CA GLY A 103 17.89 23.59 7.38
C GLY A 103 16.53 23.49 8.08
N ASP A 104 15.43 23.41 7.34
CA ASP A 104 14.10 23.27 7.95
C ASP A 104 13.97 21.91 8.66
N ILE A 105 13.35 21.94 9.84
CA ILE A 105 12.94 20.75 10.58
C ILE A 105 11.51 20.42 10.20
N ILE A 106 11.29 19.21 9.69
CA ILE A 106 10.00 18.71 9.24
C ILE A 106 9.59 17.48 10.03
N THR A 107 8.29 17.35 10.27
CA THR A 107 7.67 16.14 10.81
C THR A 107 7.17 15.28 9.65
N LEU A 108 7.45 13.98 9.70
CA LEU A 108 7.01 13.04 8.68
C LEU A 108 5.71 12.36 9.12
N ASP A 109 4.59 12.76 8.50
CA ASP A 109 3.26 12.31 8.92
C ASP A 109 2.97 10.83 8.60
N LYS A 110 3.48 10.35 7.46
CA LYS A 110 3.17 9.01 6.95
C LYS A 110 4.16 7.99 7.48
N VAL A 111 3.92 7.56 8.73
CA VAL A 111 4.64 6.44 9.35
C VAL A 111 3.76 5.19 9.30
N LEU A 112 4.29 4.11 8.75
CA LEU A 112 3.55 2.85 8.53
C LEU A 112 3.84 1.84 9.64
N LEU A 113 5.07 1.83 10.12
CA LEU A 113 5.56 0.86 11.10
C LEU A 113 6.62 1.51 11.97
N VAL A 114 6.63 1.16 13.25
CA VAL A 114 7.73 1.44 14.19
C VAL A 114 8.11 0.15 14.90
N GLY A 115 9.40 -0.18 14.92
CA GLY A 115 9.93 -1.35 15.60
C GLY A 115 10.93 -0.97 16.67
N ALA A 116 10.81 -1.64 17.82
CA ALA A 116 11.80 -1.70 18.89
C ALA A 116 12.52 -3.07 18.85
N SER A 117 13.34 -3.35 19.86
CA SER A 117 13.94 -4.69 20.03
C SER A 117 12.90 -5.76 20.32
N ASP A 118 11.89 -5.44 21.15
CA ASP A 118 11.00 -6.43 21.75
C ASP A 118 9.59 -6.40 21.17
N PHE A 119 9.18 -5.27 20.59
CA PHE A 119 7.84 -5.07 20.06
C PHE A 119 7.87 -4.32 18.72
N THR A 120 6.78 -4.44 17.96
CA THR A 120 6.60 -3.71 16.70
C THR A 120 5.16 -3.21 16.60
N LEU A 121 5.00 -1.94 16.24
CA LEU A 121 3.73 -1.28 16.02
C LEU A 121 3.51 -1.16 14.51
N ILE A 122 2.40 -1.73 14.03
CA ILE A 122 2.05 -1.76 12.60
C ILE A 122 0.75 -0.99 12.40
N GLY A 123 0.77 -0.01 11.50
CA GLY A 123 -0.37 0.81 11.13
C GLY A 123 -1.41 0.08 10.28
N ARG A 124 -2.61 0.66 10.20
CA ARG A 124 -3.70 0.19 9.33
C ARG A 124 -4.33 1.37 8.56
N PRO A 125 -3.74 1.82 7.43
CA PRO A 125 -2.41 1.52 6.89
C PRO A 125 -1.28 2.38 7.50
N ILE A 126 -1.63 3.51 8.14
CA ILE A 126 -0.70 4.41 8.82
C ILE A 126 -0.88 4.30 10.34
N LEU A 127 0.16 4.61 11.09
CA LEU A 127 0.08 4.81 12.55
C LEU A 127 -0.51 6.18 12.85
N SER A 128 -1.11 6.32 14.03
CA SER A 128 -1.68 7.60 14.45
C SER A 128 -0.58 8.64 14.67
N PRO A 129 -0.76 9.89 14.20
CA PRO A 129 0.24 10.95 14.34
C PRO A 129 0.44 11.38 15.80
N GLU A 130 -0.52 11.09 16.67
CA GLU A 130 -0.43 11.31 18.11
C GLU A 130 0.51 10.31 18.80
N LEU A 131 0.62 9.10 18.25
CA LEU A 131 1.40 8.01 18.84
C LEU A 131 2.87 8.14 18.43
N VAL A 132 3.14 8.45 17.17
CA VAL A 132 4.49 8.46 16.59
C VAL A 132 4.82 9.82 16.01
N CYS A 133 6.00 10.35 16.35
CA CYS A 133 6.55 11.54 15.75
C CYS A 133 7.94 11.23 15.18
N VAL A 134 8.11 11.33 13.86
CA VAL A 134 9.42 11.23 13.20
C VAL A 134 9.82 12.62 12.74
N THR A 135 10.93 13.13 13.26
CA THR A 135 11.45 14.45 12.91
C THR A 135 12.67 14.30 12.00
N ALA A 136 12.77 15.17 11.00
CA ALA A 136 13.87 15.17 10.05
C ALA A 136 14.31 16.60 9.70
N THR A 137 15.60 16.78 9.42
CA THR A 137 16.16 18.06 8.97
C THR A 137 16.52 17.98 7.49
N VAL A 138 16.21 19.02 6.72
CA VAL A 138 16.67 19.14 5.33
C VAL A 138 18.15 19.48 5.30
N ILE A 139 18.99 18.54 4.84
CA ILE A 139 20.45 18.73 4.75
C ILE A 139 20.83 19.41 3.45
N GLU A 140 20.26 19.01 2.31
CA GLU A 140 20.71 19.51 1.00
C GLU A 140 19.58 19.42 -0.02
N LYS A 141 19.59 20.33 -0.98
CA LYS A 141 18.76 20.27 -2.19
C LYS A 141 19.66 20.38 -3.40
N SER A 142 19.71 19.34 -4.21
CA SER A 142 20.69 19.23 -5.31
C SER A 142 20.10 18.52 -6.52
N LEU A 143 20.91 18.38 -7.57
CA LEU A 143 20.54 17.71 -8.81
C LEU A 143 21.34 16.41 -8.95
N SER A 144 20.68 15.34 -9.37
CA SER A 144 21.32 14.04 -9.62
C SER A 144 22.49 14.17 -10.59
N HIS A 145 23.34 13.14 -10.64
CA HIS A 145 24.27 12.99 -11.76
C HIS A 145 23.51 13.05 -13.10
N ILE A 146 24.22 13.46 -14.15
CA ILE A 146 23.66 13.58 -15.49
C ILE A 146 23.29 12.18 -16.00
N LYS A 147 22.00 11.98 -16.30
CA LYS A 147 21.48 10.77 -16.95
C LYS A 147 21.33 11.03 -18.45
N THR A 148 21.95 10.19 -19.27
CA THR A 148 21.91 10.33 -20.73
C THR A 148 20.84 9.44 -21.34
N HIS A 149 19.81 10.03 -21.93
CA HIS A 149 18.79 9.35 -22.72
C HIS A 149 19.19 9.37 -24.19
N PHE A 150 19.77 8.26 -24.64
CA PHE A 150 20.19 8.08 -26.02
C PHE A 150 19.17 7.27 -26.81
N ARG A 151 18.71 7.80 -27.95
CA ARG A 151 17.81 7.10 -28.88
C ARG A 151 18.41 7.08 -30.27
N LYS A 152 18.54 5.89 -30.87
CA LYS A 152 19.08 5.71 -32.22
C LYS A 152 18.25 4.71 -33.02
N LYS A 153 17.95 5.03 -34.29
CA LYS A 153 17.36 4.09 -35.26
C LYS A 153 18.34 3.85 -36.40
N ARG A 154 18.65 2.58 -36.64
CA ARG A 154 19.61 2.13 -37.66
C ARG A 154 19.14 2.50 -39.07
N ARG A 155 20.05 2.99 -39.92
CA ARG A 155 19.79 3.40 -41.34
C ARG A 155 18.64 4.42 -41.54
N LYS A 156 18.20 5.11 -40.48
CA LYS A 156 17.14 6.14 -40.56
C LYS A 156 17.65 7.55 -40.26
N GLN A 157 18.97 7.73 -40.17
CA GLN A 157 19.62 8.99 -39.76
C GLN A 157 18.96 9.62 -38.51
N TYR A 158 18.41 8.79 -37.62
CA TYR A 158 17.73 9.23 -36.42
C TYR A 158 18.62 8.90 -35.22
N MET A 159 19.13 9.95 -34.59
CA MET A 159 19.91 9.91 -33.37
C MET A 159 19.56 11.12 -32.53
N ARG A 160 19.14 10.90 -31.28
CA ARG A 160 18.82 11.96 -30.32
C ARG A 160 19.51 11.64 -28.99
N ILE A 161 20.16 12.63 -28.41
CA ILE A 161 20.80 12.56 -27.10
C ILE A 161 20.12 13.61 -26.23
N ASN A 162 19.58 13.22 -25.09
CA ASN A 162 19.03 14.15 -24.12
C ASN A 162 19.69 13.91 -22.76
N PHE A 163 20.17 14.97 -22.13
CA PHE A 163 20.78 14.93 -20.81
C PHE A 163 19.74 15.41 -19.79
N HIS A 164 19.44 14.57 -18.82
CA HIS A 164 18.45 14.85 -17.78
C HIS A 164 19.09 14.74 -16.40
N ARG A 165 18.73 15.64 -15.49
CA ARG A 165 19.09 15.59 -14.07
C ARG A 165 17.82 15.68 -13.25
N THR A 166 17.64 14.76 -12.31
CA THR A 166 16.49 14.78 -11.41
C THR A 166 16.82 15.63 -10.18
N PRO A 167 15.99 16.60 -9.77
CA PRO A 167 16.16 17.25 -8.49
C PRO A 167 15.90 16.26 -7.35
N PHE A 168 16.66 16.38 -6.27
CA PHE A 168 16.45 15.60 -5.06
C PHE A 168 16.72 16.43 -3.80
N THR A 169 16.16 15.99 -2.69
CA THR A 169 16.33 16.57 -1.35
C THR A 169 16.90 15.50 -0.43
N MET A 170 17.96 15.83 0.31
CA MET A 170 18.54 14.96 1.34
C MET A 170 17.97 15.34 2.70
N LEU A 171 17.45 14.35 3.42
CA LEU A 171 16.93 14.53 4.76
C LEU A 171 17.78 13.73 5.76
N ARG A 172 18.05 14.34 6.92
CA ARG A 172 18.59 13.68 8.10
C ARG A 172 17.43 13.31 9.01
N ILE A 173 17.33 12.06 9.45
CA ILE A 173 16.39 11.70 10.51
C ILE A 173 17.00 12.11 11.86
N ASN A 174 16.30 12.95 12.61
CA ASN A 174 16.76 13.45 13.90
C ASN A 174 16.33 12.49 15.02
N SER A 175 15.02 12.31 15.19
CA SER A 175 14.46 11.43 16.22
C SER A 175 13.24 10.65 15.72
N ILE A 176 13.00 9.51 16.36
CA ILE A 176 11.78 8.70 16.22
C ILE A 176 11.21 8.57 17.64
N ASP A 177 10.17 9.34 17.93
CA ASP A 177 9.60 9.45 19.27
C ASP A 177 8.24 8.76 19.34
N LEU A 178 8.01 7.98 20.40
CA LEU A 178 6.71 7.40 20.74
C LEU A 178 6.15 8.17 21.94
N LYS A 179 5.07 8.94 21.73
CA LYS A 179 4.52 9.87 22.74
C LYS A 179 3.17 9.44 23.33
N GLY A 180 2.45 8.54 22.65
CA GLY A 180 1.11 8.12 23.03
C GLY A 180 1.04 6.71 23.64
N CYS A 181 -0.08 6.41 24.31
CA CYS A 181 -0.42 5.05 24.68
C CYS A 181 -1.00 4.30 23.47
N VAL A 182 -0.61 3.03 23.29
CA VAL A 182 -1.13 2.19 22.21
C VAL A 182 -2.63 1.95 22.42
N ASN A 183 -3.41 2.12 21.35
CA ASN A 183 -4.89 1.98 21.30
C ASN A 183 -5.70 2.98 22.14
N GLN A 184 -5.10 4.03 22.67
CA GLN A 184 -5.85 5.16 23.21
C GLN A 184 -5.92 6.26 22.15
N LYS A 185 -7.13 6.62 21.75
CA LYS A 185 -7.38 7.83 20.96
C LYS A 185 -7.53 8.97 21.94
N LYS A 186 -6.83 10.10 21.76
CA LYS A 186 -7.14 11.28 22.56
C LYS A 186 -8.55 11.73 22.26
N ASP A 187 -9.32 12.03 23.30
CA ASP A 187 -10.60 12.69 23.14
C ASP A 187 -10.34 14.03 22.46
N VAL A 188 -11.09 14.32 21.38
CA VAL A 188 -11.02 15.62 20.73
C VAL A 188 -11.64 16.62 21.70
N GLU A 189 -10.80 17.36 22.44
CA GLU A 189 -11.24 18.51 23.23
C GLU A 189 -11.95 19.49 22.28
N GLY A 190 -13.28 19.59 22.35
CA GLY A 190 -14.05 20.63 21.66
C GLY A 190 -15.21 20.21 20.74
N ILE A 191 -15.78 19.01 20.83
CA ILE A 191 -17.03 18.67 20.08
C ILE A 191 -18.30 18.99 20.88
N ALA A 192 -18.20 19.22 22.19
CA ALA A 192 -19.34 19.62 23.02
C ALA A 192 -19.85 21.02 22.63
N GLY A 193 -20.84 21.07 21.71
CA GLY A 193 -21.52 22.31 21.30
C GLY A 193 -21.62 22.59 19.80
N ARG A 194 -21.06 21.75 18.91
CA ARG A 194 -21.27 21.91 17.46
C ARG A 194 -22.54 21.18 17.01
N ILE A 195 -23.60 21.96 16.81
CA ILE A 195 -24.67 21.60 15.87
C ILE A 195 -24.06 21.83 14.49
N PHE A 196 -23.80 20.74 13.76
CA PHE A 196 -23.41 20.55 12.35
C PHE A 196 -22.26 19.54 12.23
#